data_AF-V5IDF4-F1
#
_entry.id   AF-V5IDF4-F1
#
_cell.length_a   1.000
_cell.length_b   1.000
_cell.length_c   1.000
_cell.angle_alpha   90.00
_cell.angle_beta   90.00
_cell.angle_gamma   90.00
#
_symmetry.space_group_name_H-M   'P 1'
#
loop_
_entity.id
_entity.type
_entity.pdbx_description
1 polymer ?
#
loop_
_entity_poly.entity_id
_entity_poly.type
_entity_poly.pdbx_seq_one_letter_code
_entity_poly.pdbx_strand_id
1 'polypeptide(L)' 'MGTVPYDLIMLLGLHSIWQCRMAVRHADINVRPVYKYFVETVCHLQEVMKMQQPSPEWLPVLEELATIKDF' A
#
# COMPACT_ATOMS: atom_id res chain seq x y z
N MET A 1 21.39 4.80 -7.06
CA MET A 1 20.17 5.59 -7.34
C MET A 1 19.09 4.63 -7.78
N GLY A 2 18.22 4.25 -6.84
CA GLY A 2 17.11 3.34 -7.14
C GLY A 2 15.94 4.17 -7.66
N THR A 3 15.31 3.74 -8.75
CA THR A 3 14.09 4.37 -9.24
C THR A 3 12.90 4.00 -8.35
N VAL A 4 11.91 4.89 -8.25
CA VAL A 4 10.64 4.59 -7.57
C VAL A 4 10.02 3.34 -8.19
N PRO A 5 9.63 2.32 -7.40
CA PRO A 5 9.08 1.08 -7.93
C PRO A 5 7.57 1.22 -8.24
N TYR A 6 7.22 1.99 -9.26
CA TYR A 6 5.82 2.26 -9.62
C TYR A 6 5.03 1.00 -9.96
N ASP A 7 5.66 0.00 -10.59
CA ASP A 7 5.01 -1.28 -10.89
C ASP A 7 4.57 -2.00 -9.60
N LEU A 8 5.41 -1.97 -8.57
CA LEU A 8 5.06 -2.53 -7.26
C LEU A 8 3.89 -1.75 -6.64
N ILE A 9 3.96 -0.42 -6.65
CA ILE A 9 2.89 0.45 -6.11
C ILE A 9 1.56 0.17 -6.83
N MET A 10 1.58 0.04 -8.16
CA MET A 10 0.41 -0.31 -8.96
C MET A 10 -0.13 -1.70 -8.58
N LEU A 11 0.75 -2.71 -8.44
CA LEU A 11 0.36 -4.05 -8.02
C LEU A 11 -0.27 -4.07 -6.63
N LEU A 12 0.24 -3.28 -5.68
CA LEU A 12 -0.37 -3.12 -4.37
C LEU A 12 -1.77 -2.51 -4.47
N GLY A 13 -1.97 -1.48 -5.31
CA GLY A 13 -3.29 -0.90 -5.56
C GLY A 13 -4.27 -1.93 -6.14
N LEU A 14 -3.85 -2.70 -7.14
CA LEU A 14 -4.64 -3.78 -7.73
C LEU A 14 -4.99 -4.87 -6.70
N HIS A 15 -4.02 -5.25 -5.86
CA HIS A 15 -4.23 -6.21 -4.78
C HIS A 15 -5.26 -5.69 -3.77
N SER A 16 -5.19 -4.42 -3.37
CA SER A 16 -6.17 -3.81 -2.47
C SER A 16 -7.59 -3.78 -3.06
N ILE A 17 -7.73 -3.56 -4.37
CA ILE A 17 -9.03 -3.66 -5.07
C ILE A 17 -9.54 -5.11 -4.99
N TRP A 18 -8.69 -6.09 -5.28
CA TRP A 18 -9.05 -7.49 -5.21
C TRP A 18 -9.46 -7.89 -3.78
N GLN A 19 -8.70 -7.48 -2.75
CA GLN A 19 -9.01 -7.74 -1.35
C GLN A 19 -10.37 -7.17 -0.96
N CYS A 20 -10.65 -5.91 -1.30
CA CYS A 20 -11.93 -5.28 -1.03
C CYS A 20 -13.09 -6.06 -1.68
N ARG A 21 -12.94 -6.46 -2.96
CA ARG A 21 -13.96 -7.24 -3.67
C ARG A 21 -14.18 -8.62 -3.03
N MET A 22 -13.10 -9.26 -2.56
CA MET A 22 -13.20 -10.54 -1.85
C MET A 22 -13.84 -10.38 -0.48
N ALA A 23 -13.54 -9.33 0.28
CA ALA A 23 -14.18 -9.05 1.56
C ALA A 23 -15.70 -8.88 1.39
N VAL A 24 -16.13 -8.12 0.37
CA VAL A 24 -17.56 -7.98 0.01
C VAL A 24 -18.17 -9.33 -0.37
N ARG A 25 -17.50 -10.11 -1.23
CA ARG A 25 -18.00 -11.41 -1.68
C ARG A 25 -18.18 -12.41 -0.54
N HIS A 26 -17.29 -12.41 0.45
CA HIS A 26 -17.35 -13.31 1.60
C HIS A 26 -18.25 -12.78 2.74
N ALA A 27 -18.96 -11.67 2.52
CA ALA A 27 -19.76 -11.00 3.54
C ALA A 27 -18.96 -10.75 4.83
N ASP A 28 -17.70 -10.31 4.67
CA ASP A 28 -16.85 -9.98 5.80
C ASP A 28 -17.52 -8.87 6.63
N ILE A 29 -17.52 -9.02 7.95
CA ILE A 29 -18.16 -8.05 8.86
C ILE A 29 -17.40 -6.71 8.81
N ASN A 30 -16.11 -6.74 8.46
CA ASN A 30 -15.22 -5.58 8.46
C ASN A 30 -14.75 -5.20 7.05
N VAL A 31 -15.64 -5.16 6.06
CA VAL A 31 -15.29 -4.62 4.73
C VAL A 31 -14.83 -3.18 4.88
N ARG A 32 -13.58 -2.92 4.47
CA ARG A 32 -13.02 -1.57 4.43
C ARG A 32 -13.05 -1.04 2.99
N PRO A 33 -13.06 0.29 2.78
CA PRO A 33 -12.79 0.86 1.47
C PRO A 33 -11.40 0.45 0.96
N VAL A 34 -11.23 0.36 -0.37
CA VAL A 34 -9.98 -0.05 -1.04
C VAL A 34 -8.75 0.69 -0.49
N TYR A 35 -8.85 2.02 -0.31
CA TYR A 35 -7.71 2.83 0.13
C TYR A 35 -7.20 2.42 1.52
N LYS A 36 -8.05 1.88 2.40
CA LYS A 36 -7.61 1.40 3.72
C LYS A 36 -6.71 0.17 3.60
N TYR A 37 -7.07 -0.78 2.74
CA TYR A 37 -6.22 -1.94 2.45
C TYR A 37 -4.90 -1.52 1.79
N PHE A 38 -4.95 -0.51 0.91
CA PHE A 38 -3.77 0.03 0.26
C PHE A 38 -2.82 0.70 1.25
N VAL A 39 -3.32 1.63 2.07
CA VAL A 39 -2.53 2.33 3.10
C VAL A 39 -1.91 1.34 4.08
N GLU A 40 -2.67 0.34 4.54
CA GLU A 40 -2.15 -0.70 5.44
C GLU A 40 -0.96 -1.46 4.82
N THR A 41 -1.08 -1.82 3.54
CA THR A 41 -0.01 -2.51 2.82
C THR A 41 1.20 -1.61 2.57
N VAL A 42 0.99 -0.33 2.26
CA VAL A 42 2.06 0.66 2.06
C VAL A 42 2.81 0.93 3.37
N CYS A 43 2.11 1.08 4.50
CA CYS A 43 2.73 1.22 5.81
C CYS A 43 3.61 0.01 6.14
N HIS A 44 3.12 -1.19 5.86
CA HIS A 44 3.93 -2.40 6.07
C HIS A 44 5.19 -2.41 5.20
N LEU A 45 5.06 -2.07 3.91
CA LEU A 45 6.21 -1.98 3.00
C LEU A 45 7.21 -0.91 3.46
N GLN A 46 6.73 0.25 3.89
CA GLN A 46 7.56 1.34 4.40
C GLN A 46 8.42 0.87 5.58
N GLU A 47 7.85 0.17 6.56
CA GLU A 47 8.59 -0.35 7.71
C GLU A 47 9.66 -1.36 7.29
N VAL A 48 9.38 -2.22 6.31
CA VAL A 48 10.38 -3.16 5.77
C VAL A 48 11.50 -2.43 5.04
N MET A 49 11.18 -1.38 4.26
CA MET A 49 12.17 -0.59 3.53
C MET A 49 13.07 0.24 4.46
N LYS A 50 12.54 0.73 5.60
CA LYS A 50 13.32 1.43 6.64
C LYS A 50 14.41 0.55 7.26
N MET A 51 14.21 -0.77 7.30
CA MET A 51 15.19 -1.72 7.84
C MET A 51 16.37 -1.98 6.89
N GLN A 52 16.27 -1.59 5.62
CA GLN A 52 17.35 -1.77 4.64
C GLN A 52 18.47 -0.73 4.82
N GLN A 53 19.73 -1.15 4.61
CA GLN A 53 20.89 -0.25 4.58
C GLN A 53 21.62 -0.39 3.24
N PRO A 54 21.72 0.69 2.43
CA PRO A 54 21.17 2.03 2.65
C PRO A 54 19.65 2.08 2.47
N SER A 55 19.00 3.04 3.14
CA SER A 55 17.57 3.30 2.95
C SER A 55 17.29 3.76 1.51
N PRO A 56 16.18 3.32 0.88
CA PRO A 56 15.85 3.75 -0.47
C PRO A 56 15.56 5.25 -0.57
N GLU A 57 16.16 5.94 -1.54
CA GLU A 57 15.94 7.39 -1.78
C GLU A 57 14.47 7.75 -2.06
N TRP A 58 13.70 6.79 -2.57
CA TRP A 58 12.28 6.95 -2.87
C TRP A 58 11.35 6.60 -1.70
N LEU A 59 11.87 6.28 -0.52
CA LEU A 59 11.07 6.02 0.68
C LEU A 59 10.04 7.14 1.00
N PRO A 60 10.33 8.45 0.79
CA PRO A 60 9.36 9.52 0.98
C PRO A 60 8.09 9.38 0.13
N VAL A 61 8.16 8.68 -1.02
CA VAL A 61 6.97 8.39 -1.85
C VAL A 61 6.02 7.45 -1.11
N LEU A 62 6.55 6.43 -0.42
CA LEU A 62 5.71 5.54 0.40
C LEU A 62 5.11 6.28 1.60
N GLU A 63 5.85 7.22 2.19
CA GLU A 63 5.37 8.08 3.28
C GLU A 63 4.19 8.94 2.85
N GLU A 64 4.27 9.55 1.66
CA GLU A 64 3.16 10.33 1.11
C GLU A 64 1.93 9.43 0.86
N LEU A 65 2.13 8.27 0.23
CA LEU A 65 1.07 7.31 -0.05
C LEU A 65 0.39 6.76 1.23
N ALA A 66 1.14 6.62 2.32
CA ALA A 66 0.59 6.21 3.62
C ALA A 66 -0.38 7.25 4.22
N THR A 67 -0.31 8.51 3.76
CA THR A 67 -1.17 9.60 4.24
C THR A 67 -2.34 9.91 3.31
N ILE A 68 -2.53 9.12 2.25
CA ILE A 68 -3.59 9.36 1.27
C ILE A 68 -4.97 9.33 1.95
N LYS A 69 -5.78 10.33 1.66
CA LYS A 69 -7.12 10.49 2.23
C LYS A 69 -8.15 9.75 1.37
N ASP A 70 -9.32 9.56 1.97
CA ASP A 70 -10.52 9.19 1.21
C ASP A 70 -10.81 10.26 0.14
N PHE A 71 -11.31 9.84 -1.02
CA PHE A 71 -11.64 10.71 -2.16
C PHE A 71 -13.14 10.93 -2.28
#